data_AF-A0A1S3CEA6-F1
#
_entry.id   AF-A0A1S3CEA6-F1
#
_cell.length_a   1.000
_cell.length_b   1.000
_cell.length_c   1.000
_cell.angle_alpha   90.00
_cell.angle_beta   90.00
_cell.angle_gamma   90.00
#
_symmetry.space_group_name_H-M   'P 1'
#
loop_
_entity.id
_entity.type
_entity.pdbx_description
1 polymer ?
#
loop_
_entity_poly.entity_id
_entity_poly.type
_entity_poly.pdbx_seq_one_letter_code
_entity_poly.pdbx_strand_id
1 'polypeptide(L)'
;MAPKTPRVTRNPDLIRGVGKYSRSKMYHKRGLWAIKAKNGGVFPRHDAKPKAAVPAEKPPKFYPADDVKKPLVNKRKAKLTKLRASITPGTVLIILAGRFKGKRVVFLKQLPSGLLLVTGPFKINGVPLRRVNQSYVIATSTKVDISGVNSEKFDDKYFSKEAQKKKKKSEGEFFEAEKEEKSALPAEKKDDQKAVDTPLIKSIEAVPELKAYLGARFSLKAGMKPHELVF
;
A
#
# COMPACT_ATOMS: atom_id res chain seq x y z
N MET A 1 -18.18 -26.02 -13.10
CA MET A 1 -16.81 -26.03 -13.65
C MET A 1 -15.83 -25.87 -12.49
N ALA A 2 -14.97 -26.86 -12.25
CA ALA A 2 -13.96 -26.75 -11.19
C ALA A 2 -13.03 -25.55 -11.46
N PRO A 3 -12.59 -24.80 -10.43
CA PRO A 3 -11.66 -23.70 -10.62
C PRO A 3 -10.38 -24.24 -11.26
N LYS A 4 -10.04 -23.76 -12.45
CA LYS A 4 -8.77 -24.12 -13.11
C LYS A 4 -7.63 -23.76 -12.16
N THR A 5 -6.86 -24.76 -11.75
CA THR A 5 -5.67 -24.54 -10.94
C THR A 5 -4.75 -23.54 -11.66
N PRO A 6 -4.25 -22.50 -10.96
CA PRO A 6 -3.40 -21.50 -11.58
C PRO A 6 -2.16 -22.19 -12.15
N ARG A 7 -1.88 -21.94 -13.42
CA ARG A 7 -0.78 -22.58 -14.15
C ARG A 7 0.56 -22.05 -13.63
N VAL A 8 1.17 -22.75 -12.68
CA VAL A 8 2.51 -22.43 -12.15
C VAL A 8 3.54 -22.59 -13.27
N THR A 9 4.54 -21.70 -13.32
CA THR A 9 5.60 -21.75 -14.34
C THR A 9 6.42 -23.04 -14.17
N ARG A 10 6.59 -23.82 -15.25
CA ARG A 10 7.43 -25.03 -15.22
C ARG A 10 8.95 -24.74 -15.21
N ASN A 11 9.32 -23.46 -15.34
CA ASN A 11 10.67 -22.93 -15.24
C ASN A 11 10.71 -21.91 -14.08
N PRO A 12 11.30 -22.26 -12.92
CA PRO A 12 11.53 -21.27 -11.87
C PRO A 12 12.60 -20.28 -12.31
N ASP A 13 12.56 -19.06 -11.80
CA ASP A 13 13.57 -18.04 -12.06
C ASP A 13 14.86 -18.37 -11.29
N LEU A 14 16.02 -18.24 -11.93
CA LEU A 14 17.34 -18.25 -11.27
C LEU A 14 17.63 -16.88 -10.66
N ILE A 15 17.43 -15.85 -11.48
CA ILE A 15 17.41 -14.43 -11.09
C ILE A 15 16.27 -13.76 -11.85
N ARG A 16 15.85 -12.56 -11.44
CA ARG A 16 14.71 -11.86 -12.06
C ARG A 16 14.91 -11.69 -13.58
N GLY A 17 14.07 -12.37 -14.36
CA GLY A 17 14.10 -12.30 -15.83
C GLY A 17 14.93 -13.40 -16.51
N VAL A 18 15.62 -14.26 -15.74
CA VAL A 18 16.38 -15.40 -16.27
C VAL A 18 15.87 -16.69 -15.64
N GLY A 19 15.29 -17.56 -16.47
CA GLY A 19 14.82 -18.87 -16.04
C GLY A 19 15.96 -19.84 -15.73
N LYS A 20 15.77 -20.74 -14.76
CA LYS A 20 16.74 -21.76 -14.35
C LYS A 20 17.08 -22.75 -15.46
N TYR A 21 16.11 -23.10 -16.30
CA TYR A 21 16.26 -24.06 -17.39
C TYR A 21 16.40 -23.36 -18.75
N SER A 22 17.27 -23.92 -19.60
CA SER A 22 17.47 -23.51 -20.98
C SER A 22 16.26 -23.81 -21.88
N ARG A 23 16.25 -23.22 -23.09
CA ARG A 23 15.16 -23.39 -24.07
C ARG A 23 14.96 -24.86 -24.49
N SER A 24 16.04 -25.62 -24.69
CA SER A 24 15.98 -27.04 -25.08
C SER A 24 15.40 -27.91 -23.97
N LYS A 25 15.85 -27.73 -22.72
CA LYS A 25 15.29 -28.47 -21.58
C LYS A 25 13.81 -28.15 -21.37
N MET A 26 13.42 -26.89 -21.54
CA MET A 26 12.01 -26.46 -21.47
C MET A 26 11.15 -26.98 -22.63
N TYR A 27 11.72 -27.17 -23.82
CA TYR A 27 11.05 -27.76 -24.96
C TYR A 27 10.60 -29.20 -24.66
N HIS A 28 11.48 -30.01 -24.09
CA HIS A 28 11.16 -31.37 -23.65
C HIS A 28 10.19 -31.39 -22.46
N LYS A 29 10.46 -30.60 -21.43
CA LYS A 29 9.64 -30.54 -20.20
C LYS A 29 8.21 -30.03 -20.42
N ARG A 30 7.99 -29.19 -21.44
CA ARG A 30 6.64 -28.74 -21.83
C ARG A 30 5.89 -29.74 -22.69
N GLY A 31 6.54 -30.82 -23.16
CA GLY A 31 5.95 -31.77 -24.11
C GLY A 31 5.73 -31.17 -25.49
N LEU A 32 6.36 -30.03 -25.80
CA LEU A 32 6.22 -29.35 -27.09
C LEU A 32 6.72 -30.24 -28.25
N TRP A 33 7.74 -31.06 -27.99
CA TRP A 33 8.23 -32.07 -28.92
C TRP A 33 7.14 -33.07 -29.33
N ALA A 34 6.38 -33.59 -28.38
CA ALA A 34 5.32 -34.56 -28.63
C ALA A 34 4.13 -33.92 -29.36
N ILE A 35 3.76 -32.68 -29.01
CA ILE A 35 2.71 -31.94 -29.71
C ILE A 35 3.12 -31.66 -31.15
N LYS A 36 4.38 -31.25 -31.37
CA LYS A 36 4.91 -31.00 -32.71
C LYS A 36 4.95 -32.28 -33.54
N ALA A 37 5.36 -33.40 -32.95
CA ALA A 37 5.37 -34.70 -33.62
C ALA A 37 3.95 -35.16 -34.02
N LYS A 38 2.96 -35.01 -33.13
CA LYS A 38 1.56 -35.35 -33.41
C LYS A 38 0.93 -34.50 -34.52
N ASN A 39 1.42 -33.29 -34.73
CA ASN A 39 0.89 -32.34 -35.71
C ASN A 39 1.78 -32.24 -36.96
N GLY A 40 2.41 -33.34 -37.38
CA GLY A 40 3.16 -33.40 -38.63
C GLY A 40 4.38 -32.47 -38.68
N GLY A 41 5.00 -32.19 -37.53
CA GLY A 41 6.15 -31.30 -37.44
C GLY A 41 5.81 -29.81 -37.30
N VAL A 42 4.53 -29.43 -37.22
CA VAL A 42 4.09 -28.02 -37.13
C VAL A 42 3.31 -27.79 -35.82
N PHE A 43 3.47 -26.61 -35.21
CA PHE A 43 2.66 -26.25 -34.05
C PHE A 43 1.26 -25.79 -34.47
N PRO A 44 0.18 -26.18 -33.74
CA PRO A 44 -1.17 -25.72 -34.04
C PRO A 44 -1.26 -24.19 -33.94
N ARG A 45 -1.85 -23.55 -34.96
CA ARG A 45 -2.14 -22.11 -35.02
C ARG A 45 -3.61 -21.87 -34.66
N HIS A 46 -3.88 -20.79 -33.93
CA HIS A 46 -5.23 -20.30 -33.69
C HIS A 46 -5.38 -18.97 -34.41
N ASP A 47 -6.04 -18.99 -35.57
CA ASP A 47 -6.35 -17.76 -36.30
C ASP A 47 -7.41 -16.94 -35.56
N ALA A 48 -7.26 -15.62 -35.60
CA ALA A 48 -8.15 -14.72 -34.91
C ALA A 48 -9.56 -14.80 -35.53
N LYS A 49 -10.58 -15.07 -34.70
CA LYS A 49 -11.98 -15.02 -35.14
C LYS A 49 -12.29 -13.62 -35.70
N PRO A 50 -12.99 -13.52 -36.85
CA PRO A 50 -13.38 -12.24 -37.41
C PRO A 50 -14.22 -11.46 -36.39
N LYS A 51 -13.80 -10.23 -36.12
CA LYS A 51 -14.44 -9.35 -35.13
C LYS A 51 -15.74 -8.80 -35.75
N ALA A 52 -16.87 -8.99 -35.06
CA ALA A 52 -18.18 -8.53 -35.53
C ALA A 52 -18.19 -7.00 -35.75
N ALA A 53 -18.93 -6.55 -36.77
CA ALA A 53 -19.01 -5.16 -37.18
C ALA A 53 -19.57 -4.28 -36.03
N VAL A 54 -18.83 -3.23 -35.68
CA VAL A 54 -19.19 -2.29 -34.61
C VAL A 54 -20.21 -1.28 -35.17
N PRO A 55 -21.28 -0.92 -34.43
CA PRO A 55 -22.27 0.08 -34.88
C PRO A 55 -21.62 1.45 -35.13
N ALA A 56 -22.14 2.19 -36.12
CA ALA A 56 -21.59 3.48 -36.55
C ALA A 56 -21.81 4.58 -35.48
N GLU A 57 -20.71 5.17 -34.98
CA GLU A 57 -20.74 6.33 -34.09
C GLU A 57 -20.93 7.63 -34.90
N LYS A 58 -21.85 8.51 -34.48
CA LYS A 58 -22.08 9.81 -35.12
C LYS A 58 -20.90 10.76 -34.83
N PRO A 59 -20.39 11.52 -35.81
CA PRO A 59 -19.26 12.43 -35.59
C PRO A 59 -19.65 13.60 -34.68
N PRO A 60 -18.68 14.15 -33.91
CA PRO A 60 -18.92 15.35 -33.10
C PRO A 60 -19.24 16.57 -33.99
N LYS A 61 -20.11 17.46 -33.49
CA LYS A 61 -20.52 18.68 -34.22
C LYS A 61 -19.45 19.79 -34.19
N PHE A 62 -18.54 19.75 -33.23
CA PHE A 62 -17.51 20.77 -33.01
C PHE A 62 -16.11 20.16 -33.21
N TYR A 63 -15.27 20.85 -33.98
CA TYR A 63 -13.86 20.51 -34.21
C TYR A 63 -12.98 21.64 -33.67
N PRO A 64 -11.99 21.37 -32.82
CA PRO A 64 -11.01 22.37 -32.42
C PRO A 64 -10.13 22.79 -33.61
N ALA A 65 -9.56 23.99 -33.55
CA ALA A 65 -8.66 24.49 -34.61
C ALA A 65 -7.34 23.72 -34.69
N ASP A 66 -6.86 23.19 -33.56
CA ASP A 66 -5.62 22.42 -33.46
C ASP A 66 -5.87 21.03 -32.86
N ASP A 67 -5.21 20.02 -33.42
CA ASP A 67 -5.23 18.65 -32.91
C ASP A 67 -4.20 18.44 -31.80
N VAL A 68 -4.66 17.90 -30.67
CA VAL A 68 -3.76 17.47 -29.59
C VAL A 68 -3.16 16.11 -29.92
N LYS A 69 -1.83 16.05 -30.08
CA LYS A 69 -1.10 14.81 -30.33
C LYS A 69 -1.36 13.77 -29.23
N LYS A 70 -1.65 12.54 -29.63
CA LYS A 70 -1.84 11.41 -28.69
C LYS A 70 -0.52 11.11 -27.95
N PRO A 71 -0.53 11.04 -26.61
CA PRO A 71 0.66 10.65 -25.84
C PRO A 71 1.14 9.25 -26.20
N LEU A 72 2.46 9.06 -26.16
CA LEU A 72 3.07 7.74 -26.36
C LEU A 72 2.63 6.75 -25.27
N VAL A 73 2.44 5.49 -25.66
CA VAL A 73 2.01 4.43 -24.73
C VAL A 73 3.12 4.14 -23.70
N ASN A 74 2.87 4.50 -22.45
CA ASN A 74 3.76 4.17 -21.34
C ASN A 74 3.46 2.77 -20.80
N LYS A 75 4.43 1.85 -20.88
CA LYS A 75 4.31 0.47 -20.38
C LYS A 75 4.64 0.33 -18.88
N ARG A 76 5.01 1.42 -18.18
CA ARG A 76 5.35 1.39 -16.75
C ARG A 76 4.09 1.13 -15.93
N LYS A 77 4.13 0.09 -15.10
CA LYS A 77 3.10 -0.21 -14.09
C LYS A 77 3.59 0.24 -12.73
N ALA A 78 2.73 0.92 -11.97
CA ALA A 78 3.01 1.23 -10.57
C ALA A 78 3.18 -0.07 -9.78
N LYS A 79 4.27 -0.19 -9.03
CA LYS A 79 4.56 -1.32 -8.17
C LYS A 79 4.34 -0.92 -6.72
N LEU A 80 3.96 -1.88 -5.89
CA LEU A 80 3.96 -1.71 -4.45
C LEU A 80 5.34 -1.26 -3.97
N THR A 81 5.39 -0.35 -3.01
CA THR A 81 6.65 0.12 -2.42
C THR A 81 7.34 -1.04 -1.70
N LYS A 82 8.66 -1.14 -1.84
CA LYS A 82 9.42 -2.16 -1.13
C LYS A 82 9.61 -1.73 0.33
N LEU A 83 9.18 -2.58 1.25
CA LEU A 83 9.38 -2.37 2.67
C LEU A 83 10.87 -2.49 3.04
N ARG A 84 11.37 -1.56 3.88
CA ARG A 84 12.73 -1.64 4.45
C ARG A 84 12.84 -2.86 5.37
N ALA A 85 13.97 -3.56 5.34
CA ALA A 85 14.19 -4.75 6.18
C ALA A 85 14.12 -4.46 7.70
N SER A 86 14.46 -3.23 8.10
CA SER A 86 14.37 -2.79 9.50
C SER A 86 12.94 -2.64 10.01
N ILE A 87 11.96 -2.56 9.11
CA ILE A 87 10.55 -2.42 9.48
C ILE A 87 9.97 -3.83 9.46
N THR A 88 9.65 -4.38 10.62
CA THR A 88 8.89 -5.62 10.74
C THR A 88 7.61 -5.34 11.53
N PRO A 89 6.51 -6.08 11.32
CA PRO A 89 5.33 -5.98 12.19
C PRO A 89 5.77 -6.01 13.66
N GLY A 90 5.32 -5.06 14.48
CA GLY A 90 5.80 -4.92 15.86
C GLY A 90 6.82 -3.82 16.09
N THR A 91 7.52 -3.38 15.05
CA THR A 91 8.62 -2.43 15.21
C THR A 91 8.10 -1.08 15.67
N VAL A 92 8.78 -0.48 16.67
CA VAL A 92 8.51 0.89 17.07
C VAL A 92 9.18 1.84 16.07
N LEU A 93 8.37 2.79 15.61
CA LEU A 93 8.68 3.76 14.58
C LEU A 93 8.66 5.16 15.19
N ILE A 94 9.59 6.02 14.80
CA ILE A 94 9.57 7.45 15.14
C ILE A 94 9.07 8.22 13.92
N ILE A 95 7.93 8.92 14.07
CA ILE A 95 7.39 9.76 13.00
C ILE A 95 8.23 11.04 12.90
N LEU A 96 8.66 11.41 11.69
CA LEU A 96 9.45 12.62 11.48
C LEU A 96 8.62 13.82 11.03
N ALA A 97 7.52 13.58 10.30
CA ALA A 97 6.75 14.62 9.64
C ALA A 97 5.28 14.71 10.10
N GLY A 98 4.69 15.90 9.96
CA GLY A 98 3.29 16.18 10.26
C GLY A 98 3.01 16.45 11.74
N ARG A 99 1.71 16.42 12.10
CA ARG A 99 1.24 16.76 13.46
C ARG A 99 1.87 15.88 14.55
N PHE A 100 2.14 14.61 14.25
CA PHE A 100 2.67 13.63 15.20
C PHE A 100 4.20 13.47 15.11
N LYS A 101 4.92 14.45 14.55
CA LYS A 101 6.40 14.44 14.51
C LYS A 101 7.01 14.15 15.88
N GLY A 102 8.09 13.38 15.98
CA GLY A 102 8.74 12.94 17.21
C GLY A 102 7.97 11.92 18.04
N LYS A 103 6.74 11.54 17.69
CA LYS A 103 6.01 10.50 18.45
C LYS A 103 6.52 9.11 18.06
N ARG A 104 6.62 8.23 19.06
CA ARG A 104 6.95 6.81 18.90
C ARG A 104 5.67 6.00 18.78
N VAL A 105 5.59 5.18 17.76
CA VAL A 105 4.35 4.52 17.33
C VAL A 105 4.67 3.11 16.85
N VAL A 106 3.71 2.20 16.91
CA VAL A 106 3.91 0.79 16.58
C VAL A 106 3.45 0.51 15.14
N PHE A 107 4.29 -0.17 14.37
CA PHE A 107 3.97 -0.61 13.01
C PHE A 107 3.10 -1.87 13.02
N LEU A 108 1.97 -1.84 12.29
CA LEU A 108 1.06 -2.97 12.16
C LEU A 108 1.31 -3.74 10.85
N LYS A 109 0.98 -3.12 9.71
CA LYS A 109 1.09 -3.74 8.37
C LYS A 109 1.36 -2.70 7.29
N GLN A 110 1.84 -3.16 6.14
CA GLN A 110 1.92 -2.34 4.93
C GLN A 110 0.58 -2.41 4.18
N LEU A 111 0.05 -1.27 3.76
CA LEU A 111 -1.18 -1.17 2.97
C LEU A 111 -0.92 -1.41 1.48
N PRO A 112 -1.96 -1.73 0.67
CA PRO A 112 -1.84 -1.91 -0.77
C PRO A 112 -1.28 -0.69 -1.53
N SER A 113 -1.46 0.52 -1.00
CA SER A 113 -0.83 1.74 -1.52
C SER A 113 0.68 1.81 -1.29
N GLY A 114 1.21 0.97 -0.41
CA GLY A 114 2.60 1.01 0.03
C GLY A 114 2.85 1.90 1.25
N LEU A 115 1.81 2.53 1.80
CA LEU A 115 1.89 3.26 3.07
C LEU A 115 1.90 2.30 4.26
N LEU A 116 2.47 2.74 5.37
CA LEU A 116 2.51 1.99 6.62
C LEU A 116 1.23 2.28 7.41
N LEU A 117 0.54 1.24 7.86
CA LEU A 117 -0.48 1.34 8.89
C LEU A 117 0.21 1.32 10.25
N VAL A 118 -0.04 2.35 11.03
CA VAL A 118 0.64 2.61 12.29
C VAL A 118 -0.40 2.96 13.34
N THR A 119 -0.21 2.49 14.57
CA THR A 119 -0.96 2.93 15.75
C THR A 119 0.01 3.37 16.83
N GLY A 120 -0.24 4.51 17.45
CA GLY A 120 0.35 4.80 18.76
C GLY A 120 -0.78 4.69 19.76
N PRO A 121 -0.81 3.69 20.65
CA PRO A 121 -1.97 3.45 21.51
C PRO A 121 -2.56 4.74 22.02
N PHE A 122 -3.80 5.03 21.63
CA PHE A 122 -4.31 6.40 21.65
C PHE A 122 -4.30 6.97 23.08
N LYS A 123 -4.50 6.09 24.06
CA LYS A 123 -4.40 6.39 25.50
C LYS A 123 -3.01 6.81 25.96
N ILE A 124 -1.94 6.35 25.32
CA ILE A 124 -0.54 6.60 25.72
C ILE A 124 -0.01 7.88 25.07
N ASN A 125 -0.13 8.00 23.75
CA ASN A 125 0.58 9.05 23.01
C ASN A 125 -0.31 9.92 22.11
N GLY A 126 -1.60 9.61 22.02
CA GLY A 126 -2.61 10.36 21.27
C GLY A 126 -2.55 10.19 19.74
N VAL A 127 -1.85 9.17 19.22
CA VAL A 127 -1.73 8.95 17.78
C VAL A 127 -2.70 7.86 17.30
N PRO A 128 -3.82 8.20 16.66
CA PRO A 128 -4.77 7.19 16.21
C PRO A 128 -4.18 6.31 15.10
N LEU A 129 -4.90 5.25 14.73
CA LEU A 129 -4.66 4.47 13.52
C LEU A 129 -4.51 5.42 12.33
N ARG A 130 -3.32 5.40 11.73
CA ARG A 130 -2.94 6.36 10.71
C ARG A 130 -2.02 5.76 9.67
N ARG A 131 -2.17 6.25 8.44
CA ARG A 131 -1.27 5.97 7.33
C ARG A 131 -0.05 6.89 7.39
N VAL A 132 1.14 6.31 7.31
CA VAL A 132 2.40 7.05 7.30
C VAL A 132 3.28 6.56 6.15
N ASN A 133 3.96 7.46 5.46
CA ASN A 133 4.93 7.08 4.43
C ASN A 133 6.24 6.66 5.10
N GLN A 134 6.77 5.51 4.65
CA GLN A 134 8.01 4.91 5.11
C GLN A 134 9.22 5.84 5.12
N SER A 135 9.30 6.81 4.19
CA SER A 135 10.43 7.76 4.13
C SER A 135 10.44 8.74 5.31
N TYR A 136 9.30 9.00 5.94
CA TYR A 136 9.18 9.94 7.06
C TYR A 136 9.20 9.25 8.41
N VAL A 137 9.88 8.11 8.49
CA VAL A 137 9.93 7.28 9.68
C VAL A 137 11.35 6.75 9.92
N ILE A 138 11.78 6.81 11.18
CA ILE A 138 12.93 6.05 11.67
C ILE A 138 12.42 4.75 12.29
N ALA A 139 12.93 3.62 11.81
CA ALA A 139 12.69 2.33 12.43
C ALA A 139 13.68 2.16 13.58
N THR A 140 13.18 1.83 14.77
CA THR A 140 14.04 1.50 15.91
C THR A 140 14.25 0.00 16.00
N SER A 141 15.22 -0.41 16.82
CA SER A 141 15.50 -1.80 17.15
C SER A 141 14.43 -2.44 18.05
N THR A 142 13.68 -1.62 18.79
CA THR A 142 12.62 -2.09 19.70
C THR A 142 11.41 -2.68 18.95
N LYS A 143 10.95 -3.85 19.39
CA LYS A 143 9.82 -4.59 18.81
C LYS A 143 8.83 -5.00 19.89
N VAL A 144 7.56 -4.92 19.55
CA VAL A 144 6.41 -5.36 20.36
C VAL A 144 5.75 -6.54 19.67
N ASP A 145 5.28 -7.53 20.42
CA ASP A 145 4.51 -8.63 19.84
C ASP A 145 3.08 -8.16 19.45
N ILE A 146 2.69 -8.47 18.21
CA ILE A 146 1.42 -8.07 17.57
C ILE A 146 0.57 -9.30 17.21
N SER A 147 0.99 -10.50 17.58
CA SER A 147 0.28 -11.76 17.29
C SER A 147 -1.24 -11.72 17.57
N GLY A 148 -1.67 -11.03 18.63
CA GLY A 148 -3.08 -10.88 19.03
C GLY A 148 -3.86 -9.72 18.39
N VAL A 149 -3.29 -8.95 17.46
CA VAL A 149 -3.93 -7.75 16.89
C VAL A 149 -4.45 -8.02 15.48
N ASN A 150 -5.76 -7.97 15.30
CA ASN A 150 -6.36 -8.07 13.96
C ASN A 150 -6.29 -6.72 13.23
N SER A 151 -5.59 -6.69 12.08
CA SER A 151 -5.46 -5.51 11.23
C SER A 151 -6.00 -5.71 9.81
N GLU A 152 -6.73 -6.79 9.55
CA GLU A 152 -7.21 -7.15 8.21
C GLU A 152 -8.24 -6.17 7.68
N LYS A 153 -9.16 -5.69 8.54
CA LYS A 153 -10.23 -4.73 8.21
C LYS A 153 -9.72 -3.42 7.60
N PHE A 154 -8.49 -3.00 7.90
CA PHE A 154 -7.99 -1.68 7.54
C PHE A 154 -7.31 -1.66 6.17
N ASP A 155 -7.98 -1.06 5.19
CA ASP A 155 -7.45 -0.82 3.85
C ASP A 155 -7.30 0.68 3.53
N ASP A 156 -6.68 1.02 2.40
CA ASP A 156 -6.51 2.41 1.98
C ASP A 156 -7.82 3.20 1.83
N LYS A 157 -8.90 2.50 1.46
CA LYS A 157 -10.24 3.08 1.34
C LYS A 157 -10.81 3.52 2.69
N TYR A 158 -10.50 2.80 3.77
CA TYR A 158 -10.94 3.17 5.13
C TYR A 158 -10.43 4.56 5.54
N PHE A 159 -9.24 4.95 5.05
CA PHE A 159 -8.59 6.21 5.38
C PHE A 159 -8.70 7.27 4.27
N SER A 160 -9.54 7.07 3.25
CA SER A 160 -9.78 8.11 2.26
C SER A 160 -10.50 9.29 2.91
N LYS A 161 -10.06 10.51 2.60
CA LYS A 161 -10.81 11.71 3.01
C LYS A 161 -12.06 11.80 2.14
N GLU A 162 -13.21 12.06 2.76
CA GLU A 162 -14.42 12.42 2.04
C GLU A 162 -14.19 13.80 1.41
N ALA A 163 -14.21 13.84 0.08
CA ALA A 163 -14.20 15.10 -0.65
C ALA A 163 -15.63 15.64 -0.65
N GLN A 164 -15.89 16.69 0.12
CA GLN A 164 -17.14 17.44 -0.02
C GLN A 164 -17.21 17.96 -1.45
N LYS A 165 -18.25 17.57 -2.19
CA LYS A 165 -18.52 18.15 -3.52
C LYS A 165 -18.71 19.64 -3.32
N LYS A 166 -17.85 20.45 -3.92
CA LYS A 166 -18.07 21.90 -4.02
C LYS A 166 -19.43 22.10 -4.67
N LYS A 167 -20.43 22.52 -3.88
CA LYS A 167 -21.62 23.16 -4.44
C LYS A 167 -21.13 24.38 -5.23
N LYS A 168 -21.73 24.70 -6.38
CA LYS A 168 -21.43 25.94 -7.11
C LYS A 168 -21.74 27.10 -6.17
N LYS A 169 -20.73 27.65 -5.50
CA LYS A 169 -20.88 28.81 -4.63
C LYS A 169 -20.84 30.07 -5.50
N SER A 170 -21.86 30.91 -5.37
CA SER A 170 -21.80 32.31 -5.77
C SER A 170 -20.94 33.10 -4.77
N GLU A 171 -20.52 34.30 -5.17
CA GLU A 171 -19.45 35.11 -4.55
C GLU A 171 -19.59 35.34 -3.03
N GLY A 172 -20.80 35.27 -2.46
CA GLY A 172 -21.07 35.53 -1.04
C GLY A 172 -20.77 34.39 -0.06
N GLU A 173 -20.75 33.13 -0.48
CA GLU A 173 -20.58 31.97 0.43
C GLU A 173 -19.10 31.55 0.64
N PHE A 174 -18.17 32.38 0.19
CA PHE A 174 -16.73 32.11 0.22
C PHE A 174 -16.11 32.27 1.62
N PHE A 175 -16.62 33.21 2.43
CA PHE A 175 -16.08 33.51 3.77
C PHE A 175 -16.66 32.66 4.92
N GLU A 176 -17.85 32.07 4.76
CA GLU A 176 -18.41 31.18 5.80
C GLU A 176 -17.79 29.78 5.84
N ALA A 177 -17.09 29.38 4.77
CA ALA A 177 -16.44 28.06 4.66
C ALA A 177 -15.26 27.86 5.62
N GLU A 178 -14.66 28.94 6.14
CA GLU A 178 -13.54 28.84 7.10
C GLU A 178 -14.01 28.49 8.52
N LYS A 179 -15.32 28.65 8.78
CA LYS A 179 -15.98 28.30 10.05
C LYS A 179 -16.77 26.98 9.99
N GLU A 180 -16.61 26.18 8.93
CA GLU A 180 -17.22 24.85 8.91
C GLU A 180 -16.64 23.98 10.02
N GLU A 181 -17.55 23.63 10.93
CA GLU A 181 -17.37 22.89 12.15
C GLU A 181 -16.43 21.69 11.95
N LYS A 182 -15.50 21.53 12.90
CA LYS A 182 -14.64 20.34 13.03
C LYS A 182 -15.52 19.10 12.91
N SER A 183 -15.50 18.47 11.73
CA SER A 183 -16.26 17.25 11.43
C SER A 183 -16.11 16.27 12.61
N ALA A 184 -17.21 16.01 13.31
CA ALA A 184 -17.19 15.11 14.47
C ALA A 184 -16.64 13.74 14.04
N LEU A 185 -15.72 13.18 14.83
CA LEU A 185 -15.12 11.90 14.52
C LEU A 185 -16.18 10.80 14.57
N PRO A 186 -16.35 9.98 13.51
CA PRO A 186 -17.29 8.87 13.49
C PRO A 186 -17.08 7.93 14.68
N ALA A 187 -18.17 7.47 15.31
CA ALA A 187 -18.12 6.55 16.45
C ALA A 187 -17.39 5.25 16.10
N GLU A 188 -17.62 4.73 14.90
CA GLU A 188 -16.99 3.52 14.38
C GLU A 188 -15.46 3.55 14.46
N LYS A 189 -14.84 4.69 14.12
CA LYS A 189 -13.36 4.85 14.17
C LYS A 189 -12.83 4.79 15.60
N LYS A 190 -13.63 5.22 16.58
CA LYS A 190 -13.25 5.15 18.00
C LYS A 190 -13.31 3.71 18.50
N ASP A 191 -14.30 2.94 18.08
CA ASP A 191 -14.46 1.55 18.51
C ASP A 191 -13.43 0.64 17.83
N ASP A 192 -13.15 0.86 16.54
CA ASP A 192 -12.05 0.20 15.82
C ASP A 192 -10.70 0.47 16.50
N GLN A 193 -10.47 1.71 16.95
CA GLN A 193 -9.26 2.07 17.69
C GLN A 193 -9.16 1.32 19.02
N LYS A 194 -10.24 1.25 19.80
CA LYS A 194 -10.26 0.51 21.08
C LYS A 194 -10.01 -0.98 20.85
N ALA A 195 -10.59 -1.57 19.80
CA ALA A 195 -10.41 -2.98 19.48
C ALA A 195 -8.95 -3.31 19.17
N VAL A 196 -8.23 -2.44 18.47
CA VAL A 196 -6.80 -2.62 18.17
C VAL A 196 -5.91 -2.30 19.38
N ASP A 197 -6.21 -1.24 20.12
CA ASP A 197 -5.35 -0.80 21.22
C ASP A 197 -5.44 -1.70 22.45
N THR A 198 -6.59 -2.32 22.72
CA THR A 198 -6.78 -3.19 23.89
C THR A 198 -5.79 -4.35 23.96
N PRO A 199 -5.62 -5.18 22.91
CA PRO A 199 -4.59 -6.23 22.93
C PRO A 199 -3.18 -5.65 22.92
N LEU A 200 -2.94 -4.55 22.21
CA LEU A 200 -1.60 -3.99 22.05
C LEU A 200 -1.09 -3.32 23.34
N ILE A 201 -1.96 -2.72 24.14
CA ILE A 201 -1.61 -2.16 25.46
C ILE A 201 -1.20 -3.27 26.42
N LYS A 202 -1.88 -4.43 26.41
CA LYS A 202 -1.49 -5.58 27.24
C LYS A 202 -0.06 -6.04 26.93
N SER A 203 0.28 -6.14 25.64
CA SER A 203 1.65 -6.48 25.21
C SER A 203 2.68 -5.41 25.62
N ILE A 204 2.29 -4.13 25.64
CA ILE A 204 3.19 -3.03 26.04
C ILE A 204 3.42 -3.02 27.54
N GLU A 205 2.40 -3.29 28.34
CA GLU A 205 2.51 -3.31 29.81
C GLU A 205 3.31 -4.50 30.33
N ALA A 206 3.39 -5.58 29.54
CA ALA A 206 4.28 -6.71 29.83
C ALA A 206 5.78 -6.37 29.72
N VAL A 207 6.15 -5.31 28.97
CA VAL A 207 7.54 -4.89 28.82
C VAL A 207 7.82 -3.71 29.76
N PRO A 208 8.81 -3.83 30.68
CA PRO A 208 9.15 -2.76 31.60
C PRO A 208 9.45 -1.44 30.86
N GLU A 209 8.94 -0.33 31.40
CA GLU A 209 9.18 1.05 30.93
C GLU A 209 8.72 1.39 29.49
N LEU A 210 8.23 0.43 28.71
CA LEU A 210 7.86 0.65 27.30
C LEU A 210 6.71 1.66 27.15
N LYS A 211 5.79 1.68 28.12
CA LYS A 211 4.69 2.66 28.18
C LYS A 211 5.23 4.10 28.29
N ALA A 212 6.24 4.32 29.13
CA ALA A 212 6.88 5.62 29.27
C ALA A 212 7.68 5.99 28.01
N TYR A 213 8.38 5.00 27.43
CA TYR A 213 9.09 5.18 26.17
C TYR A 213 8.17 5.64 25.03
N LEU A 214 7.02 4.99 24.83
CA LEU A 214 6.04 5.34 23.78
C LEU A 214 5.33 6.68 24.03
N GLY A 215 5.12 7.05 25.30
CA GLY A 215 4.56 8.36 25.67
C GLY A 215 5.53 9.52 25.39
N ALA A 216 6.82 9.28 25.60
CA ALA A 216 7.87 10.27 25.40
C ALA A 216 8.08 10.63 23.91
N ARG A 217 8.42 11.89 23.67
CA ARG A 217 8.71 12.44 22.35
C ARG A 217 10.20 12.31 22.05
N PHE A 218 10.53 11.89 20.84
CA PHE A 218 11.88 11.98 20.30
C PHE A 218 12.22 13.42 19.94
N SER A 219 13.36 13.88 20.43
CA SER A 219 14.02 15.12 20.05
C SER A 219 15.53 14.91 20.14
N LEU A 220 16.28 15.68 19.35
CA LEU A 220 17.73 15.76 19.48
C LEU A 220 18.05 16.89 20.46
N LYS A 221 18.93 16.62 21.43
CA LYS A 221 19.48 17.64 22.32
C LYS A 221 20.82 18.13 21.77
N ALA A 222 21.31 19.26 22.29
CA ALA A 222 22.65 19.75 21.98
C ALA A 222 23.69 18.65 22.23
N GLY A 223 24.61 18.46 21.28
CA GLY A 223 25.64 17.41 21.31
C GLY A 223 25.22 16.04 20.75
N MET A 224 23.92 15.77 20.55
CA MET A 224 23.48 14.50 19.94
C MET A 224 23.61 14.54 18.42
N LYS A 225 24.48 13.70 17.86
CA LYS A 225 24.69 13.60 16.41
C LYS A 225 23.98 12.36 15.84
N PRO A 226 23.02 12.51 14.91
CA PRO A 226 22.22 11.38 14.41
C PRO A 226 22.99 10.23 13.75
N HIS A 227 24.19 10.49 13.22
CA HIS A 227 25.04 9.46 12.62
C HIS A 227 25.76 8.60 13.66
N GLU A 228 25.86 9.07 14.91
CA GLU A 228 26.42 8.30 16.04
C GLU A 228 25.31 7.56 16.82
N LEU A 229 24.04 7.94 16.62
CA LEU A 229 22.92 7.30 17.30
C LEU A 229 22.54 5.96 16.65
N VAL A 230 22.36 4.95 17.48
CA VAL A 230 21.75 3.68 17.09
C VAL A 230 20.26 3.73 17.44
N PHE A 231 19.42 3.51 16.44
CA PHE A 231 17.97 3.52 16.56
C PHE A 231 17.41 2.11 16.68
#